data_AF-A0A4U0P502-F1
#
_entry.id   AF-A0A4U0P502-F1
#
_cell.length_a   1.000
_cell.length_b   1.000
_cell.length_c   1.000
_cell.angle_alpha   90.00
_cell.angle_beta   90.00
_cell.angle_gamma   90.00
#
_symmetry.space_group_name_H-M   'P 1'
#
loop_
_entity.id
_entity.type
_entity.pdbx_description
1 polymer ?
#
loop_
_entity_poly.entity_id
_entity_poly.type
_entity_poly.pdbx_seq_one_letter_code
_entity_poly.pdbx_strand_id
1 'polypeptide(L)'
;MKTIKPLTLGILHRPYSIGGRQRFAVTALGFFRLGADNPRFLMENLQWPLALPALPPMQPLDEAWPKPRGEVLLGGAAFAPGGVPVPRMDVRLACAGVDKTLRVLGDRDWYYGLVPWLNIGDPAPFARMPLGWDRAFGGDGHPANPLGQGYRPNPVAGFVGQNRAAMPNLEYPDQPVRGHLRKLEPAGFGPLDVRWTPRVKQSGTYDANWLQREAPGLAGDVAPDFFMRAPLDQRLPGYLLGGEAYRLEGLHPDHPVIEGRLPALTARGFVQRAGQTPDQAEAVPLACDTAWFFPEHLLGLMVWHGDVASTDVDGLDIVAVMVGYEAAHDTRSLDDYRQVLALRSNLETAALYALDESQLAASFPPALAAHHAVQDAAERAAEQARRQAIVAEADAEFWAESGMPRPADHQPPKAPEPPLPGPTKRQLADSDFNLAAMDAATKALIAQTEAQAATMRAELAAAQAELPPPPAIDPLAEREAVYARACVPAVDLLPAVAAATPLVDADALALTGAMEAAIAA
;
A
#
# COMPACT_ATOMS: atom_id res chain seq x y z
N MET A 1 21.72 -6.37 -0.41
CA MET A 1 21.24 -5.20 -1.17
C MET A 1 20.10 -4.53 -0.41
N LYS A 2 20.09 -3.20 -0.31
CA LYS A 2 19.06 -2.40 0.34
C LYS A 2 17.98 -1.98 -0.67
N THR A 3 16.72 -2.10 -0.28
CA THR A 3 15.57 -1.75 -1.15
C THR A 3 14.82 -0.57 -0.55
N ILE A 4 14.68 0.50 -1.33
CA ILE A 4 14.00 1.73 -0.90
C ILE A 4 12.87 2.03 -1.88
N LYS A 5 11.65 2.17 -1.37
CA LYS A 5 10.47 2.41 -2.18
C LYS A 5 9.39 3.13 -1.36
N PRO A 6 8.43 3.81 -2.00
CA PRO A 6 7.20 4.20 -1.35
C PRO A 6 6.32 2.97 -1.07
N LEU A 7 5.35 3.09 -0.15
CA LEU A 7 4.32 2.09 0.12
C LEU A 7 3.37 1.89 -1.06
N THR A 8 3.30 2.89 -1.93
CA THR A 8 2.44 2.94 -3.13
C THR A 8 3.06 2.33 -4.39
N LEU A 9 4.33 1.86 -4.33
CA LEU A 9 4.95 1.07 -5.39
C LEU A 9 5.43 -0.29 -4.89
N GLY A 10 5.23 -1.31 -5.71
CA GLY A 10 5.98 -2.56 -5.64
C GLY A 10 7.29 -2.48 -6.40
N ILE A 11 8.25 -3.31 -6.03
CA ILE A 11 9.54 -3.40 -6.71
C ILE A 11 9.93 -4.87 -6.93
N LEU A 12 10.37 -5.18 -8.14
CA LEU A 12 11.05 -6.43 -8.46
C LEU A 12 12.43 -6.10 -9.02
N HIS A 13 13.38 -6.98 -8.79
CA HIS A 13 14.69 -6.89 -9.40
C HIS A 13 15.23 -8.28 -9.72
N ARG A 14 16.04 -8.39 -10.76
CA ARG A 14 16.75 -9.64 -11.06
C ARG A 14 18.07 -9.37 -11.77
N PRO A 15 19.16 -10.05 -11.38
CA PRO A 15 20.27 -10.21 -12.29
C PRO A 15 19.85 -11.13 -13.45
N TYR A 16 20.36 -10.86 -14.63
CA TYR A 16 20.20 -11.72 -15.79
C TYR A 16 21.32 -11.46 -16.81
N SER A 17 21.51 -12.37 -17.75
CA SER A 17 22.42 -12.16 -18.86
C SER A 17 21.82 -12.56 -20.19
N ILE A 18 22.24 -11.84 -21.23
CA ILE A 18 21.95 -12.14 -22.63
C ILE A 18 23.29 -12.14 -23.37
N GLY A 19 23.62 -13.25 -24.04
CA GLY A 19 24.86 -13.35 -24.82
C GLY A 19 26.13 -13.13 -23.97
N GLY A 20 26.13 -13.63 -22.74
CA GLY A 20 27.24 -13.48 -21.79
C GLY A 20 27.38 -12.08 -21.15
N ARG A 21 26.52 -11.12 -21.49
CA ARG A 21 26.54 -9.77 -20.90
C ARG A 21 25.64 -9.72 -19.67
N GLN A 22 26.21 -9.44 -18.51
CA GLN A 22 25.47 -9.34 -17.24
C GLN A 22 24.72 -8.02 -17.14
N ARG A 23 23.47 -8.09 -16.69
CA ARG A 23 22.55 -6.98 -16.54
C ARG A 23 21.76 -7.12 -15.24
N PHE A 24 21.29 -6.02 -14.71
CA PHE A 24 20.48 -5.97 -13.50
C PHE A 24 19.19 -5.22 -13.82
N ALA A 25 18.07 -5.95 -13.83
CA ALA A 25 16.76 -5.38 -14.10
C ALA A 25 16.14 -4.79 -12.83
N VAL A 26 15.48 -3.64 -12.99
CA VAL A 26 14.67 -2.97 -11.98
C VAL A 26 13.26 -2.80 -12.53
N THR A 27 12.28 -3.21 -11.75
CA THR A 27 10.86 -3.16 -12.10
C THR A 27 10.08 -2.41 -11.04
N ALA A 28 9.24 -1.45 -11.44
CA ALA A 28 8.32 -0.75 -10.55
C ALA A 28 6.87 -1.15 -10.88
N LEU A 29 6.06 -1.35 -9.84
CA LEU A 29 4.66 -1.80 -9.94
C LEU A 29 3.74 -0.76 -9.29
N GLY A 30 2.86 -0.13 -10.07
CA GLY A 30 1.92 0.89 -9.59
C GLY A 30 0.46 0.47 -9.75
N PHE A 31 -0.21 0.15 -8.65
CA PHE A 31 -1.64 -0.19 -8.66
C PHE A 31 -2.52 1.05 -8.70
N PHE A 32 -3.66 0.98 -9.40
CA PHE A 32 -4.60 2.09 -9.53
C PHE A 32 -6.04 1.60 -9.56
N ARG A 33 -6.99 2.48 -9.25
CA ARG A 33 -8.42 2.16 -9.26
C ARG A 33 -9.01 2.41 -10.65
N LEU A 34 -9.74 1.42 -11.17
CA LEU A 34 -10.48 1.56 -12.42
C LEU A 34 -11.73 2.42 -12.24
N GLY A 35 -12.08 3.21 -13.26
CA GLY A 35 -13.24 4.09 -13.23
C GLY A 35 -13.11 5.32 -12.32
N ALA A 36 -11.89 5.65 -11.88
CA ALA A 36 -11.63 6.76 -10.98
C ALA A 36 -10.40 7.57 -11.43
N ASP A 37 -10.31 8.80 -10.94
CA ASP A 37 -9.09 9.61 -11.04
C ASP A 37 -8.04 9.09 -10.06
N ASN A 38 -6.79 8.97 -10.52
CA ASN A 38 -5.69 8.39 -9.76
C ASN A 38 -4.53 9.41 -9.66
N PRO A 39 -4.58 10.36 -8.72
CA PRO A 39 -3.50 11.33 -8.51
C PRO A 39 -2.22 10.68 -7.93
N ARG A 40 -2.36 9.51 -7.31
CA ARG A 40 -1.27 8.64 -6.82
C ARG A 40 -1.64 7.18 -7.04
N PHE A 41 -0.65 6.29 -6.98
CA PHE A 41 -0.89 4.85 -6.93
C PHE A 41 -1.44 4.43 -5.56
N LEU A 42 -2.11 3.28 -5.52
CA LEU A 42 -2.64 2.67 -4.31
C LEU A 42 -1.52 2.00 -3.50
N MET A 43 -1.70 1.89 -2.18
CA MET A 43 -0.81 1.10 -1.33
C MET A 43 -0.76 -0.35 -1.79
N GLU A 44 0.41 -0.83 -2.20
CA GLU A 44 0.53 -2.08 -2.96
C GLU A 44 0.22 -3.32 -2.11
N ASN A 45 0.59 -3.32 -0.82
CA ASN A 45 0.36 -4.43 0.10
C ASN A 45 -1.13 -4.79 0.25
N LEU A 46 -2.02 -3.80 0.10
CA LEU A 46 -3.46 -4.00 0.16
C LEU A 46 -4.03 -4.58 -1.15
N GLN A 47 -3.31 -4.47 -2.27
CA GLN A 47 -3.80 -4.89 -3.59
C GLN A 47 -3.38 -6.30 -3.98
N TRP A 48 -2.24 -6.78 -3.47
CA TRP A 48 -1.75 -8.14 -3.73
C TRP A 48 -2.79 -9.25 -3.45
N PRO A 49 -3.55 -9.22 -2.34
CA PRO A 49 -4.60 -10.23 -2.09
C PRO A 49 -5.74 -10.23 -3.12
N LEU A 50 -5.94 -9.14 -3.85
CA LEU A 50 -6.96 -9.02 -4.91
C LEU A 50 -6.40 -9.45 -6.27
N ALA A 51 -5.17 -9.08 -6.58
CA ALA A 51 -4.56 -9.35 -7.88
C ALA A 51 -4.11 -10.81 -8.05
N LEU A 52 -3.47 -11.40 -7.03
CA LEU A 52 -2.88 -12.74 -7.15
C LEU A 52 -3.89 -13.85 -7.47
N PRO A 53 -5.08 -13.91 -6.83
CA PRO A 53 -6.07 -14.94 -7.16
C PRO A 53 -6.63 -14.84 -8.58
N ALA A 54 -6.53 -13.66 -9.22
CA ALA A 54 -6.98 -13.44 -10.59
C ALA A 54 -5.95 -13.87 -11.65
N LEU A 55 -4.73 -14.27 -11.24
CA LEU A 55 -3.70 -14.73 -12.16
C LEU A 55 -3.90 -16.20 -12.55
N PRO A 56 -3.54 -16.58 -13.80
CA PRO A 56 -3.50 -17.98 -14.19
C PRO A 56 -2.58 -18.79 -13.26
N PRO A 57 -2.94 -20.04 -12.91
CA PRO A 57 -2.09 -20.88 -12.08
C PRO A 57 -0.67 -20.99 -12.61
N MET A 58 0.31 -20.97 -11.70
CA MET A 58 1.74 -21.14 -12.01
C MET A 58 2.34 -20.09 -12.95
N GLN A 59 1.67 -18.96 -13.17
CA GLN A 59 2.23 -17.83 -13.92
C GLN A 59 2.49 -16.65 -12.99
N PRO A 60 3.70 -16.06 -13.01
CA PRO A 60 3.98 -14.87 -12.21
C PRO A 60 3.20 -13.65 -12.76
N LEU A 61 2.95 -12.65 -11.92
CA LEU A 61 2.41 -11.37 -12.36
C LEU A 61 3.33 -10.71 -13.39
N ASP A 62 4.64 -10.78 -13.16
CA ASP A 62 5.69 -10.29 -14.03
C ASP A 62 6.98 -11.12 -13.89
N GLU A 63 7.79 -11.18 -14.94
CA GLU A 63 9.06 -11.94 -15.03
C GLU A 63 10.30 -11.04 -14.84
N ALA A 64 10.09 -9.74 -14.60
CA ALA A 64 11.08 -8.69 -14.36
C ALA A 64 12.12 -8.53 -15.49
N TRP A 65 11.70 -8.77 -16.73
CA TRP A 65 12.52 -8.53 -17.92
C TRP A 65 12.04 -7.27 -18.65
N PRO A 66 12.94 -6.35 -19.03
CA PRO A 66 12.59 -5.23 -19.89
C PRO A 66 11.96 -5.69 -21.20
N LYS A 67 10.81 -5.12 -21.54
CA LYS A 67 10.09 -5.45 -22.77
C LYS A 67 10.44 -4.46 -23.88
N PRO A 68 10.46 -4.89 -25.15
CA PRO A 68 10.77 -3.99 -26.26
C PRO A 68 9.65 -2.98 -26.58
N ARG A 69 8.44 -3.18 -26.05
CA ARG A 69 7.27 -2.33 -26.28
C ARG A 69 6.17 -2.61 -25.26
N GLY A 70 5.14 -1.76 -25.27
CA GLY A 70 3.95 -1.88 -24.44
C GLY A 70 3.12 -3.12 -24.74
N GLU A 71 2.46 -3.64 -23.71
CA GLU A 71 1.42 -4.66 -23.81
C GLU A 71 0.30 -4.43 -22.81
N VAL A 72 -0.88 -4.98 -23.12
CA VAL A 72 -2.04 -4.96 -22.24
C VAL A 72 -2.45 -6.38 -21.90
N LEU A 73 -2.68 -6.65 -20.62
CA LEU A 73 -3.07 -7.94 -20.08
C LEU A 73 -4.35 -7.80 -19.26
N LEU A 74 -5.16 -8.84 -19.24
CA LEU A 74 -6.36 -8.89 -18.40
C LEU A 74 -6.50 -10.25 -17.74
N GLY A 75 -6.80 -10.22 -16.44
CA GLY A 75 -7.18 -11.38 -15.63
C GLY A 75 -8.57 -11.18 -15.04
N GLY A 76 -9.31 -12.27 -14.83
CA GLY A 76 -10.64 -12.25 -14.23
C GLY A 76 -11.65 -13.12 -14.98
N ALA A 77 -12.92 -12.68 -14.96
CA ALA A 77 -14.06 -13.42 -15.51
C ALA A 77 -14.98 -12.50 -16.33
N ALA A 78 -15.76 -13.11 -17.22
CA ALA A 78 -16.93 -12.49 -17.82
C ALA A 78 -18.12 -12.58 -16.85
N PHE A 79 -18.94 -11.54 -16.81
CA PHE A 79 -20.12 -11.45 -15.94
C PHE A 79 -21.37 -11.16 -16.75
N ALA A 80 -22.36 -12.03 -16.62
CA ALA A 80 -23.62 -11.89 -17.34
C ALA A 80 -24.38 -10.62 -16.88
N PRO A 81 -24.99 -9.86 -17.79
CA PRO A 81 -25.67 -8.61 -17.46
C PRO A 81 -26.74 -8.79 -16.37
N GLY A 82 -26.66 -7.99 -15.31
CA GLY A 82 -27.60 -8.05 -14.18
C GLY A 82 -27.59 -9.37 -13.41
N GLY A 83 -26.54 -10.19 -13.56
CA GLY A 83 -26.44 -11.51 -12.94
C GLY A 83 -27.37 -12.57 -13.54
N VAL A 84 -28.08 -12.27 -14.64
CA VAL A 84 -29.00 -13.20 -15.30
C VAL A 84 -28.19 -14.17 -16.16
N PRO A 85 -28.20 -15.49 -15.91
CA PRO A 85 -27.38 -16.43 -16.67
C PRO A 85 -27.67 -16.39 -18.17
N VAL A 86 -26.63 -16.28 -18.99
CA VAL A 86 -26.72 -16.26 -20.46
C VAL A 86 -25.91 -17.40 -21.08
N PRO A 87 -26.35 -17.97 -22.20
CA PRO A 87 -25.60 -19.02 -22.90
C PRO A 87 -24.32 -18.49 -23.55
N ARG A 88 -24.30 -17.20 -23.91
CA ARG A 88 -23.16 -16.53 -24.54
C ARG A 88 -23.21 -15.02 -24.31
N MET A 89 -22.05 -14.39 -24.29
CA MET A 89 -21.89 -12.93 -24.35
C MET A 89 -20.52 -12.58 -24.95
N ASP A 90 -20.34 -11.33 -25.34
CA ASP A 90 -19.05 -10.82 -25.77
C ASP A 90 -18.45 -9.95 -24.64
N VAL A 91 -17.13 -10.03 -24.47
CA VAL A 91 -16.36 -9.17 -23.56
C VAL A 91 -15.31 -8.42 -24.35
N ARG A 92 -15.00 -7.19 -23.93
CA ARG A 92 -14.08 -6.31 -24.68
C ARG A 92 -13.09 -5.60 -23.78
N LEU A 93 -11.85 -5.51 -24.26
CA LEU A 93 -10.76 -4.74 -23.70
C LEU A 93 -10.28 -3.76 -24.79
N ALA A 94 -10.42 -2.47 -24.53
CA ALA A 94 -9.82 -1.42 -25.34
C ALA A 94 -8.90 -0.56 -24.48
N CYS A 95 -7.64 -0.36 -24.90
CA CYS A 95 -6.67 0.47 -24.21
C CYS A 95 -5.51 0.83 -25.15
N ALA A 96 -5.16 2.11 -25.27
CA ALA A 96 -3.95 2.56 -25.97
C ALA A 96 -3.77 1.99 -27.41
N GLY A 97 -4.87 1.91 -28.17
CA GLY A 97 -4.90 1.39 -29.54
C GLY A 97 -5.13 -0.13 -29.65
N VAL A 98 -5.00 -0.89 -28.56
CA VAL A 98 -5.51 -2.26 -28.48
C VAL A 98 -7.03 -2.21 -28.39
N ASP A 99 -7.71 -3.04 -29.17
CA ASP A 99 -9.17 -3.23 -29.13
C ASP A 99 -9.49 -4.70 -29.43
N LYS A 100 -9.72 -5.48 -28.37
CA LYS A 100 -9.91 -6.92 -28.45
C LYS A 100 -11.25 -7.31 -27.86
N THR A 101 -12.03 -8.04 -28.66
CA THR A 101 -13.30 -8.63 -28.25
C THR A 101 -13.20 -10.15 -28.31
N LEU A 102 -13.58 -10.83 -27.23
CA LEU A 102 -13.74 -12.28 -27.21
C LEU A 102 -15.21 -12.65 -26.98
N ARG A 103 -15.65 -13.69 -27.68
CA ARG A 103 -16.94 -14.34 -27.41
C ARG A 103 -16.75 -15.39 -26.32
N VAL A 104 -17.56 -15.27 -25.29
CA VAL A 104 -17.60 -16.17 -24.14
C VAL A 104 -18.86 -17.02 -24.23
N LEU A 105 -18.68 -18.33 -24.28
CA LEU A 105 -19.77 -19.32 -24.33
C LEU A 105 -19.79 -20.13 -23.04
N GLY A 106 -20.98 -20.55 -22.65
CA GLY A 106 -21.18 -21.55 -21.61
C GLY A 106 -20.53 -22.89 -21.91
N ASP A 107 -20.43 -23.72 -20.87
CA ASP A 107 -19.88 -25.07 -20.99
C ASP A 107 -20.66 -25.88 -22.03
N ARG A 108 -19.92 -26.51 -22.94
CA ARG A 108 -20.46 -27.30 -24.05
C ARG A 108 -19.47 -28.36 -24.50
N ASP A 109 -20.00 -29.40 -25.15
CA ASP A 109 -19.24 -30.56 -25.57
C ASP A 109 -19.28 -30.76 -27.09
N TRP A 110 -18.17 -31.25 -27.62
CA TRP A 110 -18.16 -32.05 -28.83
C TRP A 110 -18.85 -33.38 -28.56
N TYR A 111 -19.71 -33.85 -29.47
CA TYR A 111 -20.19 -35.23 -29.42
C TYR A 111 -20.37 -35.84 -30.80
N TYR A 112 -20.12 -37.14 -30.91
CA TYR A 112 -20.29 -37.87 -32.16
C TYR A 112 -21.72 -38.40 -32.31
N GLY A 113 -22.30 -38.20 -33.49
CA GLY A 113 -23.64 -38.65 -33.87
C GLY A 113 -23.64 -39.28 -35.27
N LEU A 114 -24.81 -39.63 -35.78
CA LEU A 114 -24.93 -40.27 -37.11
C LEU A 114 -24.78 -39.25 -38.25
N VAL A 115 -25.57 -38.16 -38.24
CA VAL A 115 -25.54 -37.09 -39.25
C VAL A 115 -25.96 -35.76 -38.60
N PRO A 116 -25.11 -34.70 -38.57
CA PRO A 116 -23.68 -34.74 -38.90
C PRO A 116 -22.90 -35.62 -37.93
N TRP A 117 -21.74 -36.12 -38.38
CA TRP A 117 -20.91 -37.02 -37.58
C TRP A 117 -20.38 -36.36 -36.30
N LEU A 118 -19.90 -35.12 -36.40
CA LEU A 118 -19.49 -34.31 -35.26
C LEU A 118 -20.55 -33.25 -34.98
N ASN A 119 -21.00 -33.18 -33.73
CA ASN A 119 -22.00 -32.24 -33.26
C ASN A 119 -21.43 -31.38 -32.13
N ILE A 120 -22.10 -30.24 -31.92
CA ILE A 120 -21.78 -29.24 -30.91
C ILE A 120 -22.98 -29.13 -29.98
N GLY A 121 -22.78 -29.32 -28.68
CA GLY A 121 -23.82 -29.10 -27.69
C GLY A 121 -24.19 -27.63 -27.55
N ASP A 122 -25.42 -27.36 -27.14
CA ASP A 122 -25.85 -26.02 -26.76
C ASP A 122 -25.07 -25.55 -25.51
N PRO A 123 -24.59 -24.29 -25.48
CA PRO A 123 -23.87 -23.77 -24.33
C PRO A 123 -24.78 -23.60 -23.12
N ALA A 124 -24.34 -24.16 -21.99
CA ALA A 124 -25.03 -24.01 -20.71
C ALA A 124 -25.05 -22.54 -20.25
N PRO A 125 -26.17 -21.97 -19.80
CA PRO A 125 -26.18 -20.60 -19.28
C PRO A 125 -25.23 -20.41 -18.11
N PHE A 126 -24.51 -19.28 -18.09
CA PHE A 126 -23.60 -18.91 -17.00
C PHE A 126 -23.85 -17.48 -16.53
N ALA A 127 -23.68 -17.24 -15.22
CA ALA A 127 -23.65 -15.89 -14.65
C ALA A 127 -22.21 -15.32 -14.59
N ARG A 128 -21.21 -16.21 -14.40
CA ARG A 128 -19.79 -15.88 -14.34
C ARG A 128 -18.97 -16.94 -15.09
N MET A 129 -18.05 -16.52 -15.95
CA MET A 129 -17.16 -17.44 -16.69
C MET A 129 -15.70 -16.94 -16.63
N PRO A 130 -14.78 -17.68 -15.99
CA PRO A 130 -13.36 -17.33 -15.95
C PRO A 130 -12.74 -17.18 -17.36
N LEU A 131 -11.85 -16.19 -17.52
CA LEU A 131 -11.17 -15.90 -18.78
C LEU A 131 -9.75 -16.50 -18.84
N GLY A 132 -9.61 -17.72 -18.32
CA GLY A 132 -8.33 -18.44 -18.25
C GLY A 132 -7.98 -19.18 -19.54
N TRP A 133 -6.69 -19.51 -19.69
CA TRP A 133 -6.20 -20.29 -20.83
C TRP A 133 -6.71 -21.73 -20.87
N ASP A 134 -7.07 -22.29 -19.71
CA ASP A 134 -7.75 -23.58 -19.57
C ASP A 134 -9.12 -23.61 -20.27
N ARG A 135 -9.74 -22.43 -20.43
CA ARG A 135 -11.02 -22.23 -21.09
C ARG A 135 -10.91 -21.85 -22.56
N ALA A 136 -9.69 -21.63 -23.07
CA ALA A 136 -9.41 -21.31 -24.46
C ALA A 136 -9.15 -22.57 -25.30
N PHE A 137 -9.20 -22.44 -26.63
CA PHE A 137 -8.89 -23.55 -27.53
C PHE A 137 -7.47 -24.07 -27.29
N GLY A 138 -7.33 -25.39 -27.18
CA GLY A 138 -6.04 -26.01 -26.89
C GLY A 138 -6.21 -27.38 -26.23
N GLY A 139 -5.23 -27.75 -25.41
CA GLY A 139 -5.18 -29.02 -24.71
C GLY A 139 -3.97 -29.84 -25.10
N ASP A 140 -3.94 -31.10 -24.66
CA ASP A 140 -2.77 -31.97 -24.84
C ASP A 140 -2.35 -32.05 -26.33
N GLY A 141 -1.05 -31.89 -26.58
CA GLY A 141 -0.47 -31.81 -27.91
C GLY A 141 -0.77 -30.51 -28.70
N HIS A 142 -1.45 -29.51 -28.13
CA HIS A 142 -1.60 -28.19 -28.74
C HIS A 142 -0.44 -27.26 -28.35
N PRO A 143 0.51 -26.96 -29.26
CA PRO A 143 1.77 -26.29 -28.93
C PRO A 143 1.62 -24.83 -28.47
N ALA A 144 0.52 -24.17 -28.82
CA ALA A 144 0.26 -22.77 -28.47
C ALA A 144 -0.52 -22.59 -27.16
N ASN A 145 -1.22 -23.62 -26.68
CA ASN A 145 -1.94 -23.61 -25.40
C ASN A 145 -2.16 -25.06 -24.92
N PRO A 146 -1.16 -25.67 -24.26
CA PRO A 146 -1.27 -27.02 -23.74
C PRO A 146 -2.29 -27.17 -22.59
N LEU A 147 -2.65 -26.07 -21.93
CA LEU A 147 -3.58 -26.08 -20.78
C LEU A 147 -5.06 -26.03 -21.20
N GLY A 148 -5.33 -25.59 -22.43
CA GLY A 148 -6.69 -25.37 -22.92
C GLY A 148 -7.51 -26.63 -23.15
N GLN A 149 -8.62 -26.45 -23.86
CA GLN A 149 -9.54 -27.54 -24.16
C GLN A 149 -10.08 -27.49 -25.60
N GLY A 150 -10.61 -28.62 -26.06
CA GLY A 150 -11.24 -28.76 -27.36
C GLY A 150 -10.35 -29.19 -28.52
N TYR A 151 -9.02 -29.13 -28.42
CA TYR A 151 -8.13 -29.74 -29.42
C TYR A 151 -8.03 -31.25 -29.20
N ARG A 152 -8.33 -32.02 -30.24
CA ARG A 152 -8.16 -33.48 -30.26
C ARG A 152 -7.60 -33.90 -31.62
N PRO A 153 -6.29 -34.23 -31.71
CA PRO A 153 -5.66 -34.59 -32.97
C PRO A 153 -6.07 -35.96 -33.51
N ASN A 154 -6.63 -36.83 -32.66
CA ASN A 154 -7.06 -38.17 -33.06
C ASN A 154 -8.49 -38.12 -33.64
N PRO A 155 -8.67 -38.32 -34.96
CA PRO A 155 -9.98 -38.29 -35.61
C PRO A 155 -10.86 -39.48 -35.24
N VAL A 156 -10.28 -40.55 -34.68
CA VAL A 156 -11.01 -41.75 -34.26
C VAL A 156 -11.20 -41.85 -32.74
N ALA A 157 -10.94 -40.77 -31.99
CA ALA A 157 -11.15 -40.75 -30.53
C ALA A 157 -12.59 -41.09 -30.11
N GLY A 158 -13.58 -40.84 -30.97
CA GLY A 158 -14.97 -41.27 -30.78
C GLY A 158 -15.26 -42.74 -31.07
N PHE A 159 -14.34 -43.48 -31.70
CA PHE A 159 -14.47 -44.93 -31.92
C PHE A 159 -13.80 -45.76 -30.82
N VAL A 160 -12.84 -45.19 -30.11
CA VAL A 160 -12.02 -45.86 -29.10
C VAL A 160 -11.94 -44.99 -27.84
N GLY A 161 -13.08 -44.77 -27.18
CA GLY A 161 -13.12 -44.00 -25.93
C GLY A 161 -14.40 -43.21 -25.70
N GLN A 162 -14.26 -42.07 -25.03
CA GLN A 162 -15.38 -41.20 -24.67
C GLN A 162 -15.94 -40.45 -25.90
N ASN A 163 -17.24 -40.63 -26.15
CA ASN A 163 -18.00 -39.99 -27.23
C ASN A 163 -18.27 -38.49 -27.02
N ARG A 164 -17.82 -37.92 -25.90
CA ARG A 164 -17.93 -36.50 -25.58
C ARG A 164 -16.59 -35.91 -25.19
N ALA A 165 -16.39 -34.63 -25.47
CA ALA A 165 -15.22 -33.89 -25.03
C ALA A 165 -15.55 -32.41 -24.88
N ALA A 166 -15.01 -31.77 -23.83
CA ALA A 166 -15.23 -30.35 -23.59
C ALA A 166 -14.74 -29.47 -24.75
N MET A 167 -15.50 -28.41 -25.04
CA MET A 167 -15.15 -27.35 -25.98
C MET A 167 -14.59 -26.13 -25.26
N PRO A 168 -13.79 -25.28 -25.92
CA PRO A 168 -13.42 -24.00 -25.33
C PRO A 168 -14.65 -23.12 -25.08
N ASN A 169 -14.55 -22.30 -24.05
CA ASN A 169 -15.51 -21.25 -23.73
C ASN A 169 -15.11 -19.92 -24.39
N LEU A 170 -13.83 -19.73 -24.73
CA LEU A 170 -13.29 -18.48 -25.28
C LEU A 170 -12.95 -18.61 -26.76
N GLU A 171 -13.50 -17.73 -27.58
CA GLU A 171 -13.30 -17.71 -29.03
C GLU A 171 -13.26 -16.29 -29.57
N TYR A 172 -12.59 -16.08 -30.71
CA TYR A 172 -12.71 -14.83 -31.44
C TYR A 172 -14.09 -14.78 -32.15
N PRO A 173 -14.83 -13.66 -32.11
CA PRO A 173 -16.17 -13.57 -32.71
C PRO A 173 -16.21 -13.90 -34.21
N ASP A 174 -15.12 -13.59 -34.94
CA ASP A 174 -14.93 -13.82 -36.37
C ASP A 174 -14.32 -15.20 -36.70
N GLN A 175 -13.82 -15.94 -35.69
CA GLN A 175 -13.20 -17.26 -35.87
C GLN A 175 -13.80 -18.30 -34.90
N PRO A 176 -15.10 -18.63 -35.05
CA PRO A 176 -15.77 -19.58 -34.17
C PRO A 176 -15.17 -20.99 -34.30
N VAL A 177 -15.03 -21.69 -33.18
CA VAL A 177 -14.51 -23.05 -33.13
C VAL A 177 -15.60 -24.03 -33.53
N ARG A 178 -15.42 -24.66 -34.70
CA ARG A 178 -16.39 -25.60 -35.30
C ARG A 178 -15.87 -27.04 -35.42
N GLY A 179 -14.62 -27.30 -35.04
CA GLY A 179 -14.06 -28.65 -35.01
C GLY A 179 -12.85 -28.75 -34.10
N HIS A 180 -12.48 -29.98 -33.75
CA HIS A 180 -11.43 -30.29 -32.78
C HIS A 180 -10.08 -30.67 -33.41
N LEU A 181 -10.04 -30.93 -34.73
CA LEU A 181 -8.83 -31.44 -35.42
C LEU A 181 -7.85 -30.34 -35.83
N ARG A 182 -8.36 -29.17 -36.23
CA ARG A 182 -7.52 -28.07 -36.72
C ARG A 182 -6.89 -27.35 -35.52
N LYS A 183 -5.60 -27.07 -35.61
CA LYS A 183 -4.93 -26.14 -34.70
C LYS A 183 -5.41 -24.72 -35.00
N LEU A 184 -6.20 -24.17 -34.08
CA LEU A 184 -6.67 -22.79 -34.12
C LEU A 184 -5.88 -21.97 -33.11
N GLU A 185 -5.74 -20.67 -33.36
CA GLU A 185 -5.09 -19.78 -32.42
C GLU A 185 -5.97 -19.65 -31.16
N PRO A 186 -5.42 -19.92 -29.96
CA PRO A 186 -6.15 -19.78 -28.70
C PRO A 186 -6.58 -18.33 -28.46
N ALA A 187 -7.85 -18.12 -28.15
CA ALA A 187 -8.37 -16.82 -27.74
C ALA A 187 -8.21 -16.62 -26.23
N GLY A 188 -7.54 -15.55 -25.81
CA GLY A 188 -7.37 -15.23 -24.39
C GLY A 188 -6.79 -13.85 -24.18
N PHE A 189 -6.97 -13.30 -22.98
CA PHE A 189 -6.41 -11.99 -22.60
C PHE A 189 -5.16 -12.08 -21.71
N GLY A 190 -4.95 -13.23 -21.08
CA GLY A 190 -3.89 -13.42 -20.10
C GLY A 190 -2.49 -13.53 -20.71
N PRO A 191 -1.46 -13.62 -19.86
CA PRO A 191 -0.09 -13.78 -20.29
C PRO A 191 0.18 -15.18 -20.86
N LEU A 192 1.05 -15.24 -21.87
CA LEU A 192 1.57 -16.45 -22.48
C LEU A 192 2.75 -16.98 -21.63
N ASP A 193 2.69 -18.26 -21.30
CA ASP A 193 3.77 -18.95 -20.59
C ASP A 193 5.04 -19.00 -21.46
N VAL A 194 6.19 -18.82 -20.83
CA VAL A 194 7.51 -18.80 -21.49
C VAL A 194 7.80 -20.09 -22.28
N ARG A 195 7.22 -21.22 -21.88
CA ARG A 195 7.41 -22.54 -22.51
C ARG A 195 6.50 -22.76 -23.72
N TRP A 196 5.52 -21.90 -23.94
CA TRP A 196 4.58 -22.07 -25.05
C TRP A 196 5.19 -21.62 -26.35
N THR A 197 4.74 -22.25 -27.44
CA THR A 197 5.29 -22.05 -28.79
C THR A 197 5.43 -20.58 -29.23
N PRO A 198 4.48 -19.67 -28.94
CA PRO A 198 4.63 -18.26 -29.28
C PRO A 198 5.86 -17.58 -28.67
N ARG A 199 6.33 -18.04 -27.51
CA ARG A 199 7.48 -17.49 -26.80
C ARG A 199 8.73 -18.35 -26.93
N VAL A 200 8.65 -19.66 -26.71
CA VAL A 200 9.84 -20.53 -26.73
C VAL A 200 10.54 -20.56 -28.09
N LYS A 201 9.84 -20.37 -29.21
CA LYS A 201 10.47 -20.24 -30.53
C LYS A 201 11.34 -18.98 -30.68
N GLN A 202 11.19 -18.02 -29.79
CA GLN A 202 11.92 -16.75 -29.75
C GLN A 202 13.12 -16.79 -28.80
N SER A 203 13.37 -17.92 -28.12
CA SER A 203 14.39 -18.02 -27.06
C SER A 203 15.84 -17.93 -27.56
N GLY A 204 16.07 -18.05 -28.87
CA GLY A 204 17.40 -18.11 -29.47
C GLY A 204 17.99 -19.52 -29.51
N THR A 205 19.29 -19.61 -29.77
CA THR A 205 20.02 -20.84 -30.05
C THR A 205 20.83 -21.30 -28.82
N TYR A 206 20.57 -22.54 -28.36
CA TYR A 206 21.24 -23.14 -27.20
C TYR A 206 22.14 -24.31 -27.63
N ASP A 207 23.30 -23.98 -28.21
CA ASP A 207 24.27 -24.95 -28.74
C ASP A 207 25.56 -25.02 -27.89
N ALA A 208 26.60 -25.66 -28.42
CA ALA A 208 27.90 -25.77 -27.75
C ALA A 208 28.60 -24.41 -27.56
N ASN A 209 28.36 -23.43 -28.45
CA ASN A 209 28.91 -22.09 -28.30
C ASN A 209 28.22 -21.34 -27.15
N TRP A 210 26.88 -21.43 -27.06
CA TRP A 210 26.14 -20.93 -25.91
C TRP A 210 26.68 -21.54 -24.60
N LEU A 211 26.85 -22.87 -24.55
CA LEU A 211 27.31 -23.56 -23.35
C LEU A 211 28.69 -23.09 -22.89
N GLN A 212 29.60 -22.76 -23.82
CA GLN A 212 30.95 -22.34 -23.51
C GLN A 212 31.08 -20.86 -23.14
N ARG A 213 30.18 -19.99 -23.62
CA ARG A 213 30.38 -18.53 -23.59
C ARG A 213 29.26 -17.73 -22.93
N GLU A 214 28.04 -18.27 -22.91
CA GLU A 214 26.83 -17.51 -22.57
C GLU A 214 26.05 -18.15 -21.42
N ALA A 215 26.19 -19.46 -21.21
CA ALA A 215 25.59 -20.17 -20.09
C ALA A 215 26.02 -19.54 -18.74
N PRO A 216 25.13 -19.47 -17.74
CA PRO A 216 23.75 -19.99 -17.72
C PRO A 216 22.69 -18.99 -18.24
N GLY A 217 23.09 -17.90 -18.90
CA GLY A 217 22.20 -16.84 -19.37
C GLY A 217 21.34 -17.19 -20.59
N LEU A 218 20.53 -16.23 -21.03
CA LEU A 218 19.80 -16.32 -22.29
C LEU A 218 20.78 -16.24 -23.47
N ALA A 219 20.41 -16.91 -24.57
CA ALA A 219 21.17 -16.88 -25.81
C ALA A 219 21.32 -15.45 -26.35
N GLY A 220 22.47 -15.12 -26.92
CA GLY A 220 22.75 -13.79 -27.48
C GLY A 220 21.86 -13.39 -28.65
N ASP A 221 21.23 -14.36 -29.31
CA ASP A 221 20.29 -14.21 -30.42
C ASP A 221 18.81 -14.31 -29.99
N VAL A 222 18.51 -14.26 -28.68
CA VAL A 222 17.13 -14.19 -28.18
C VAL A 222 16.38 -13.03 -28.83
N ALA A 223 15.23 -13.32 -29.43
CA ALA A 223 14.45 -12.30 -30.12
C ALA A 223 13.70 -11.42 -29.09
N PRO A 224 13.54 -10.10 -29.35
CA PRO A 224 12.86 -9.20 -28.43
C PRO A 224 11.44 -9.67 -28.03
N ASP A 225 10.75 -10.35 -28.94
CA ASP A 225 9.39 -10.87 -28.71
C ASP A 225 9.32 -12.01 -27.69
N PHE A 226 10.45 -12.60 -27.29
CA PHE A 226 10.52 -13.55 -26.18
C PHE A 226 10.03 -12.96 -24.86
N PHE A 227 10.29 -11.66 -24.64
CA PHE A 227 9.96 -10.95 -23.40
C PHE A 227 8.50 -10.48 -23.35
N MET A 228 7.81 -10.45 -24.49
CA MET A 228 6.39 -10.11 -24.56
C MET A 228 5.56 -11.26 -24.02
N ARG A 229 4.63 -10.96 -23.11
CA ARG A 229 3.73 -11.94 -22.50
C ARG A 229 2.34 -11.87 -23.09
N ALA A 230 1.91 -10.73 -23.59
CA ALA A 230 0.60 -10.63 -24.22
C ALA A 230 0.56 -11.34 -25.59
N PRO A 231 -0.60 -11.87 -26.01
CA PRO A 231 -0.84 -12.25 -27.40
C PRO A 231 -0.60 -11.09 -28.37
N LEU A 232 -0.35 -11.38 -29.65
CA LEU A 232 0.08 -10.39 -30.64
C LEU A 232 -0.90 -9.21 -30.79
N ASP A 233 -2.19 -9.48 -30.68
CA ASP A 233 -3.29 -8.50 -30.78
C ASP A 233 -3.45 -7.60 -29.53
N GLN A 234 -2.58 -7.75 -28.53
CA GLN A 234 -2.55 -6.98 -27.30
C GLN A 234 -1.23 -6.23 -27.08
N ARG A 235 -0.37 -6.17 -28.11
CA ARG A 235 0.93 -5.49 -28.08
C ARG A 235 0.84 -4.14 -28.78
N LEU A 236 1.40 -3.12 -28.15
CA LEU A 236 1.44 -1.76 -28.68
C LEU A 236 2.64 -1.57 -29.62
N PRO A 237 2.61 -0.58 -30.54
CA PRO A 237 3.76 -0.20 -31.35
C PRO A 237 4.89 0.51 -30.55
N GLY A 238 4.61 0.95 -29.33
CA GLY A 238 5.55 1.65 -28.45
C GLY A 238 5.21 1.43 -26.97
N TYR A 239 5.85 2.18 -26.08
CA TYR A 239 5.57 2.14 -24.64
C TYR A 239 4.30 2.91 -24.27
N LEU A 240 3.73 2.61 -23.11
CA LEU A 240 2.68 3.39 -22.48
C LEU A 240 3.28 4.69 -21.94
N LEU A 241 2.54 5.79 -22.06
CA LEU A 241 2.94 7.12 -21.60
C LEU A 241 2.15 7.55 -20.35
N GLY A 242 1.01 6.92 -20.09
CA GLY A 242 0.05 7.35 -19.09
C GLY A 242 -0.98 8.33 -19.68
N GLY A 243 -2.19 8.32 -19.13
CA GLY A 243 -3.32 9.14 -19.60
C GLY A 243 -4.11 8.54 -20.77
N GLU A 244 -3.67 7.40 -21.35
CA GLU A 244 -4.43 6.71 -22.39
C GLU A 244 -5.78 6.25 -21.86
N ALA A 245 -6.82 6.39 -22.69
CA ALA A 245 -8.15 5.93 -22.34
C ALA A 245 -8.23 4.40 -22.39
N TYR A 246 -9.00 3.82 -21.47
CA TYR A 246 -9.39 2.42 -21.50
C TYR A 246 -10.91 2.26 -21.40
N ARG A 247 -11.40 1.16 -21.93
CA ARG A 247 -12.80 0.73 -21.88
C ARG A 247 -12.88 -0.79 -21.75
N LEU A 248 -13.62 -1.26 -20.75
CA LEU A 248 -13.77 -2.67 -20.39
C LEU A 248 -15.25 -3.03 -20.39
N GLU A 249 -15.65 -4.11 -21.07
CA GLU A 249 -17.06 -4.50 -21.26
C GLU A 249 -17.33 -5.92 -20.80
N GLY A 250 -18.38 -6.11 -19.99
CA GLY A 250 -18.84 -7.43 -19.55
C GLY A 250 -17.91 -8.12 -18.55
N LEU A 251 -17.08 -7.36 -17.84
CA LEU A 251 -15.97 -7.84 -17.00
C LEU A 251 -16.16 -7.59 -15.50
N HIS A 252 -17.29 -7.02 -15.09
CA HIS A 252 -17.63 -6.78 -13.68
C HIS A 252 -19.12 -7.04 -13.44
N PRO A 253 -19.52 -7.59 -12.27
CA PRO A 253 -20.92 -7.92 -11.97
C PRO A 253 -21.85 -6.70 -12.00
N ASP A 254 -21.44 -5.59 -11.40
CA ASP A 254 -22.29 -4.40 -11.23
C ASP A 254 -22.01 -3.28 -12.24
N HIS A 255 -20.93 -3.40 -13.02
CA HIS A 255 -20.46 -2.36 -13.93
C HIS A 255 -20.33 -2.96 -15.33
N PRO A 256 -21.41 -2.93 -16.14
CA PRO A 256 -21.40 -3.49 -17.49
C PRO A 256 -20.29 -2.91 -18.37
N VAL A 257 -19.95 -1.64 -18.10
CA VAL A 257 -18.86 -0.89 -18.73
C VAL A 257 -18.05 -0.20 -17.64
N ILE A 258 -16.72 -0.35 -17.72
CA ILE A 258 -15.76 0.42 -16.91
C ILE A 258 -14.88 1.22 -17.86
N GLU A 259 -14.89 2.54 -17.72
CA GLU A 259 -14.13 3.48 -18.56
C GLU A 259 -13.27 4.39 -17.68
N GLY A 260 -12.13 4.82 -18.20
CA GLY A 260 -11.25 5.75 -17.51
C GLY A 260 -9.97 6.01 -18.29
N ARG A 261 -8.96 6.53 -17.59
CA ARG A 261 -7.62 6.76 -18.14
C ARG A 261 -6.55 6.11 -17.27
N LEU A 262 -5.51 5.59 -17.90
CA LEU A 262 -4.33 5.15 -17.18
C LEU A 262 -3.75 6.33 -16.37
N PRO A 263 -3.26 6.12 -15.15
CA PRO A 263 -2.60 7.17 -14.37
C PRO A 263 -1.49 7.85 -15.18
N ALA A 264 -1.51 9.19 -15.22
CA ALA A 264 -0.48 10.01 -15.86
C ALA A 264 0.72 10.21 -14.91
N LEU A 265 1.32 9.09 -14.48
CA LEU A 265 2.41 9.02 -13.51
C LEU A 265 3.60 8.27 -14.14
N THR A 266 4.82 8.71 -13.84
CA THR A 266 6.06 8.10 -14.37
C THR A 266 6.89 7.53 -13.23
N ALA A 267 7.19 6.24 -13.27
CA ALA A 267 8.11 5.62 -12.32
C ALA A 267 9.57 5.98 -12.65
N ARG A 268 10.38 6.17 -11.60
CA ARG A 268 11.81 6.48 -11.64
C ARG A 268 12.55 5.40 -10.87
N GLY A 269 13.64 4.87 -11.44
CA GLY A 269 14.49 3.86 -10.82
C GLY A 269 15.91 4.38 -10.61
N PHE A 270 16.57 3.93 -9.55
CA PHE A 270 17.94 4.31 -9.20
C PHE A 270 18.68 3.13 -8.58
N VAL A 271 19.98 3.05 -8.82
CA VAL A 271 20.86 2.05 -8.19
C VAL A 271 22.11 2.69 -7.62
N GLN A 272 22.64 2.09 -6.57
CA GLN A 272 23.95 2.40 -6.00
C GLN A 272 24.84 1.18 -6.11
N ARG A 273 26.04 1.36 -6.65
CA ARG A 273 27.02 0.29 -6.79
C ARG A 273 27.90 0.13 -5.56
N ALA A 274 28.50 -1.04 -5.39
CA ALA A 274 29.49 -1.30 -4.36
C ALA A 274 30.66 -0.30 -4.46
N GLY A 275 31.04 0.28 -3.32
CA GLY A 275 32.09 1.29 -3.25
C GLY A 275 31.64 2.72 -3.58
N GLN A 276 30.42 2.92 -4.06
CA GLN A 276 29.85 4.25 -4.27
C GLN A 276 29.18 4.79 -3.01
N THR A 277 29.16 6.11 -2.87
CA THR A 277 28.33 6.82 -1.89
C THR A 277 26.93 7.11 -2.49
N PRO A 278 25.89 7.39 -1.67
CA PRO A 278 24.54 7.66 -2.17
C PRO A 278 24.44 8.82 -3.19
N ASP A 279 25.29 9.84 -3.07
CA ASP A 279 25.42 10.96 -4.02
C ASP A 279 25.98 10.56 -5.39
N GLN A 280 26.52 9.36 -5.52
CA GLN A 280 27.01 8.80 -6.78
C GLN A 280 26.02 7.82 -7.42
N ALA A 281 24.84 7.62 -6.82
CA ALA A 281 23.81 6.75 -7.39
C ALA A 281 23.43 7.18 -8.81
N GLU A 282 23.11 6.20 -9.64
CA GLU A 282 22.77 6.37 -11.05
C GLU A 282 21.28 6.10 -11.29
N ALA A 283 20.70 6.84 -12.25
CA ALA A 283 19.34 6.60 -12.69
C ALA A 283 19.27 5.37 -13.59
N VAL A 284 18.23 4.56 -13.41
CA VAL A 284 17.84 3.48 -14.32
C VAL A 284 16.70 4.00 -15.19
N PRO A 285 16.87 4.11 -16.51
CA PRO A 285 15.78 4.47 -17.41
C PRO A 285 14.69 3.40 -17.36
N LEU A 286 13.51 3.75 -16.85
CA LEU A 286 12.36 2.85 -16.78
C LEU A 286 11.35 3.22 -17.88
N ALA A 287 10.84 2.23 -18.60
CA ALA A 287 9.79 2.39 -19.59
C ALA A 287 8.51 1.69 -19.13
N CYS A 288 7.35 2.34 -19.25
CA CYS A 288 6.07 1.69 -18.95
C CYS A 288 5.70 0.75 -20.09
N ASP A 289 5.82 -0.54 -19.87
CA ASP A 289 5.66 -1.53 -20.93
C ASP A 289 4.49 -2.49 -20.69
N THR A 290 3.80 -2.40 -19.56
CA THR A 290 2.69 -3.32 -19.26
C THR A 290 1.57 -2.60 -18.52
N ALA A 291 0.34 -2.77 -19.01
CA ALA A 291 -0.88 -2.47 -18.28
C ALA A 291 -1.65 -3.76 -18.01
N TRP A 292 -1.96 -4.01 -16.74
CA TRP A 292 -2.79 -5.11 -16.27
C TRP A 292 -4.16 -4.58 -15.84
N PHE A 293 -5.21 -5.31 -16.18
CA PHE A 293 -6.56 -5.07 -15.72
C PHE A 293 -7.11 -6.27 -14.95
N PHE A 294 -7.65 -6.00 -13.76
CA PHE A 294 -8.36 -6.94 -12.89
C PHE A 294 -9.77 -6.38 -12.60
N PRO A 295 -10.68 -6.43 -13.59
CA PRO A 295 -11.87 -5.61 -13.56
C PRO A 295 -12.85 -6.02 -12.47
N GLU A 296 -12.91 -7.31 -12.12
CA GLU A 296 -13.71 -7.87 -11.01
C GLU A 296 -13.44 -7.17 -9.66
N HIS A 297 -12.25 -6.60 -9.48
CA HIS A 297 -11.85 -5.87 -8.28
C HIS A 297 -11.70 -4.36 -8.50
N LEU A 298 -12.13 -3.84 -9.66
CA LEU A 298 -11.91 -2.45 -10.09
C LEU A 298 -10.43 -2.02 -9.95
N LEU A 299 -9.52 -2.94 -10.24
CA LEU A 299 -8.09 -2.76 -10.02
C LEU A 299 -7.34 -2.80 -11.35
N GLY A 300 -6.45 -1.83 -11.55
CA GLY A 300 -5.46 -1.83 -12.61
C GLY A 300 -4.06 -1.83 -12.03
N LEU A 301 -3.09 -2.20 -12.85
CA LEU A 301 -1.67 -2.16 -12.52
C LEU A 301 -0.88 -1.70 -13.74
N MET A 302 0.03 -0.76 -13.53
CA MET A 302 1.04 -0.39 -14.52
C MET A 302 2.39 -0.92 -14.08
N VAL A 303 3.20 -1.38 -15.03
CA VAL A 303 4.55 -1.90 -14.78
C VAL A 303 5.56 -1.12 -15.62
N TRP A 304 6.65 -0.73 -14.96
CA TRP A 304 7.79 -0.14 -15.62
C TRP A 304 9.00 -1.04 -15.48
N HIS A 305 9.69 -1.30 -16.58
CA HIS A 305 10.95 -2.03 -16.58
C HIS A 305 12.08 -1.17 -17.10
N GLY A 306 13.25 -1.42 -16.54
CA GLY A 306 14.52 -0.93 -17.06
C GLY A 306 15.65 -1.74 -16.47
N ASP A 307 16.86 -1.46 -16.89
CA ASP A 307 18.02 -2.18 -16.41
C ASP A 307 19.33 -1.41 -16.60
N VAL A 308 20.36 -1.91 -15.92
CA VAL A 308 21.73 -1.41 -16.03
C VAL A 308 22.69 -2.57 -16.29
N ALA A 309 23.90 -2.25 -16.77
CA ALA A 309 24.97 -3.23 -16.82
C ALA A 309 25.34 -3.68 -15.40
N SER A 310 25.61 -4.97 -15.24
CA SER A 310 26.13 -5.55 -14.00
C SER A 310 27.54 -6.05 -14.24
N THR A 311 28.41 -6.00 -13.24
CA THR A 311 29.71 -6.69 -13.28
C THR A 311 29.67 -8.05 -12.62
N ASP A 312 28.60 -8.36 -11.89
CA ASP A 312 28.43 -9.59 -11.13
C ASP A 312 27.23 -10.40 -11.64
N VAL A 313 27.37 -11.73 -11.69
CA VAL A 313 26.33 -12.63 -12.21
C VAL A 313 25.10 -12.70 -11.30
N ASP A 314 25.29 -12.48 -10.00
CA ASP A 314 24.24 -12.44 -8.99
C ASP A 314 23.81 -10.99 -8.69
N GLY A 315 24.41 -10.00 -9.37
CA GLY A 315 24.13 -8.58 -9.18
C GLY A 315 24.66 -8.02 -7.85
N LEU A 316 25.68 -8.66 -7.26
CA LEU A 316 26.24 -8.25 -5.96
C LEU A 316 26.99 -6.91 -6.01
N ASP A 317 27.32 -6.43 -7.20
CA ASP A 317 27.86 -5.08 -7.42
C ASP A 317 26.80 -3.99 -7.20
N ILE A 318 25.51 -4.33 -7.13
CA ILE A 318 24.42 -3.40 -6.78
C ILE A 318 24.09 -3.55 -5.29
N VAL A 319 24.41 -2.51 -4.50
CA VAL A 319 24.22 -2.52 -3.04
C VAL A 319 22.91 -1.89 -2.59
N ALA A 320 22.32 -1.00 -3.40
CA ALA A 320 20.99 -0.47 -3.16
C ALA A 320 20.21 -0.25 -4.45
N VAL A 321 18.89 -0.44 -4.38
CA VAL A 321 17.93 -0.12 -5.43
C VAL A 321 16.84 0.77 -4.82
N MET A 322 16.51 1.84 -5.52
CA MET A 322 15.44 2.75 -5.13
C MET A 322 14.46 2.99 -6.28
N VAL A 323 13.17 2.99 -5.98
CA VAL A 323 12.13 3.43 -6.92
C VAL A 323 11.28 4.53 -6.31
N GLY A 324 10.80 5.42 -7.17
CA GLY A 324 9.81 6.44 -6.87
C GLY A 324 8.95 6.72 -8.10
N TYR A 325 8.02 7.66 -8.01
CA TYR A 325 7.23 8.09 -9.17
C TYR A 325 6.83 9.55 -9.06
N GLU A 326 6.58 10.15 -10.21
CA GLU A 326 6.33 11.57 -10.36
C GLU A 326 5.10 11.79 -11.22
N ALA A 327 4.42 12.91 -10.99
CA ALA A 327 3.44 13.44 -11.92
C ALA A 327 4.13 14.41 -12.88
N ALA A 328 3.59 14.59 -14.08
CA ALA A 328 4.18 15.46 -15.10
C ALA A 328 4.40 16.92 -14.66
N HIS A 329 3.68 17.38 -13.64
CA HIS A 329 3.78 18.74 -13.09
C HIS A 329 4.82 18.89 -11.96
N ASP A 330 5.44 17.80 -11.52
CA ASP A 330 6.37 17.76 -10.38
C ASP A 330 7.51 16.75 -10.64
N THR A 331 8.32 17.07 -11.65
CA THR A 331 9.51 16.29 -11.98
C THR A 331 10.68 16.69 -11.09
N ARG A 332 11.34 15.73 -10.46
CA ARG A 332 12.47 15.95 -9.55
C ARG A 332 13.79 15.65 -10.25
N SER A 333 14.84 16.27 -9.75
CA SER A 333 16.20 16.06 -10.22
C SER A 333 16.77 14.74 -9.69
N LEU A 334 17.84 14.24 -10.32
CA LEU A 334 18.58 13.09 -9.81
C LEU A 334 19.16 13.37 -8.41
N ASP A 335 19.57 14.61 -8.15
CA ASP A 335 20.17 14.98 -6.86
C ASP A 335 19.15 14.96 -5.72
N ASP A 336 17.88 15.30 -5.99
CA ASP A 336 16.79 15.13 -5.01
C ASP A 336 16.67 13.67 -4.59
N TYR A 337 16.70 12.73 -5.54
CA TYR A 337 16.66 11.30 -5.26
C TYR A 337 17.91 10.81 -4.55
N ARG A 338 19.10 11.32 -4.89
CA ARG A 338 20.34 11.00 -4.16
C ARG A 338 20.26 11.42 -2.70
N GLN A 339 19.66 12.57 -2.41
CA GLN A 339 19.41 13.02 -1.04
C GLN A 339 18.46 12.06 -0.32
N VAL A 340 17.35 11.67 -0.95
CA VAL A 340 16.42 10.68 -0.38
C VAL A 340 17.12 9.34 -0.12
N LEU A 341 17.93 8.87 -1.06
CA LEU A 341 18.72 7.66 -0.90
C LEU A 341 19.69 7.76 0.28
N ALA A 342 20.37 8.90 0.45
CA ALA A 342 21.26 9.14 1.60
C ALA A 342 20.49 9.08 2.93
N LEU A 343 19.37 9.79 3.03
CA LEU A 343 18.52 9.83 4.23
C LEU A 343 17.96 8.45 4.59
N ARG A 344 17.52 7.68 3.60
CA ARG A 344 16.92 6.35 3.80
C ARG A 344 17.94 5.24 3.90
N SER A 345 19.20 5.49 3.52
CA SER A 345 20.29 4.52 3.64
C SER A 345 20.97 4.54 4.99
N ASN A 346 21.06 5.71 5.63
CA ASN A 346 21.68 5.89 6.94
C ASN A 346 20.81 5.31 8.08
N LEU A 347 21.42 4.51 8.97
CA LEU A 347 20.75 3.84 10.09
C LEU A 347 20.13 4.81 11.10
N GLU A 348 20.71 6.00 11.30
CA GLU A 348 20.23 7.01 12.25
C GLU A 348 18.97 7.72 11.74
N THR A 349 18.85 7.89 10.41
CA THR A 349 17.77 8.67 9.80
C THR A 349 16.72 7.82 9.11
N ALA A 350 17.04 6.59 8.69
CA ALA A 350 16.15 5.78 7.84
C ALA A 350 14.75 5.56 8.44
N ALA A 351 14.67 5.31 9.75
CA ALA A 351 13.40 5.11 10.43
C ALA A 351 12.51 6.37 10.42
N LEU A 352 13.11 7.56 10.42
CA LEU A 352 12.40 8.83 10.45
C LEU A 352 11.71 9.18 9.12
N TYR A 353 12.21 8.62 8.02
CA TYR A 353 11.69 8.86 6.67
C TYR A 353 10.93 7.66 6.09
N ALA A 354 10.76 6.57 6.85
CA ALA A 354 10.14 5.35 6.35
C ALA A 354 8.69 5.54 5.85
N LEU A 355 7.96 6.50 6.44
CA LEU A 355 6.56 6.83 6.12
C LEU A 355 6.40 8.19 5.43
N ASP A 356 7.50 8.80 5.00
CA ASP A 356 7.44 10.05 4.24
C ASP A 356 7.20 9.74 2.76
N GLU A 357 5.97 9.39 2.40
CA GLU A 357 5.63 9.03 1.01
C GLU A 357 5.95 10.19 0.05
N SER A 358 5.81 11.44 0.49
CA SER A 358 6.07 12.62 -0.34
C SER A 358 7.45 12.64 -1.03
N GLN A 359 8.48 12.02 -0.42
CA GLN A 359 9.83 11.94 -0.99
C GLN A 359 9.94 11.04 -2.22
N LEU A 360 9.07 10.03 -2.36
CA LEU A 360 9.14 9.02 -3.42
C LEU A 360 7.84 8.85 -4.22
N ALA A 361 6.72 9.40 -3.75
CA ALA A 361 5.45 9.43 -4.44
C ALA A 361 5.20 10.79 -5.09
N ALA A 362 4.43 10.80 -6.18
CA ALA A 362 4.07 12.02 -6.89
C ALA A 362 3.38 13.03 -5.95
N SER A 363 3.60 14.33 -6.13
CA SER A 363 2.78 15.32 -5.42
C SER A 363 1.33 15.30 -5.91
N PHE A 364 0.42 15.69 -5.02
CA PHE A 364 -0.98 15.85 -5.40
C PHE A 364 -1.14 17.08 -6.31
N PRO A 365 -2.09 17.06 -7.27
CA PRO A 365 -2.43 18.23 -8.07
C PRO A 365 -2.70 19.45 -7.17
N PRO A 366 -2.31 20.68 -7.56
CA PRO A 366 -2.37 21.86 -6.68
C PRO A 366 -3.74 22.10 -6.02
N ALA A 367 -4.83 21.87 -6.76
CA ALA A 367 -6.20 22.02 -6.23
C ALA A 367 -6.50 20.99 -5.12
N LEU A 368 -6.07 19.74 -5.29
CA LEU A 368 -6.26 18.69 -4.30
C LEU A 368 -5.34 18.89 -3.09
N ALA A 369 -4.09 19.30 -3.33
CA ALA A 369 -3.15 19.67 -2.26
C ALA A 369 -3.69 20.82 -1.39
N ALA A 370 -4.25 21.86 -2.02
CA ALA A 370 -4.89 22.98 -1.31
C ALA A 370 -6.11 22.52 -0.51
N HIS A 371 -6.94 21.64 -1.08
CA HIS A 371 -8.07 21.06 -0.37
C HIS A 371 -7.64 20.27 0.87
N HIS A 372 -6.63 19.40 0.72
CA HIS A 372 -6.04 18.65 1.84
C HIS A 372 -5.48 19.58 2.92
N ALA A 373 -4.79 20.65 2.54
CA ALA A 373 -4.24 21.61 3.49
C ALA A 373 -5.34 22.32 4.32
N VAL A 374 -6.46 22.67 3.70
CA VAL A 374 -7.63 23.25 4.39
C VAL A 374 -8.24 22.25 5.37
N GLN A 375 -8.39 20.99 4.96
CA GLN A 375 -8.90 19.92 5.83
C GLN A 375 -7.99 19.67 7.03
N ASP A 376 -6.69 19.56 6.80
CA ASP A 376 -5.69 19.35 7.85
C ASP A 376 -5.66 20.54 8.83
N ALA A 377 -5.76 21.77 8.33
CA ALA A 377 -5.83 22.97 9.17
C ALA A 377 -7.10 23.01 10.01
N ALA A 378 -8.25 22.64 9.44
CA ALA A 378 -9.52 22.56 10.15
C ALA A 378 -9.50 21.50 11.26
N GLU A 379 -8.92 20.32 11.00
CA GLU A 379 -8.75 19.26 12.00
C GLU A 379 -7.87 19.73 13.18
N ARG A 380 -6.74 20.37 12.89
CA ARG A 380 -5.84 20.92 13.92
C ARG A 380 -6.51 22.03 14.73
N ALA A 381 -7.27 22.92 14.07
CA ALA A 381 -8.01 23.99 14.75
C ALA A 381 -9.09 23.40 15.68
N ALA A 382 -9.82 22.37 15.23
CA ALA A 382 -10.80 21.68 16.06
C ALA A 382 -10.15 20.98 17.27
N GLU A 383 -8.97 20.38 17.07
CA GLU A 383 -8.22 19.77 18.16
C GLU A 383 -7.73 20.80 19.19
N GLN A 384 -7.18 21.93 18.72
CA GLN A 384 -6.76 23.00 19.62
C GLN A 384 -7.95 23.62 20.37
N ALA A 385 -9.10 23.77 19.72
CA ALA A 385 -10.32 24.24 20.37
C ALA A 385 -10.80 23.28 21.47
N ARG A 386 -10.72 21.96 21.23
CA ARG A 386 -11.03 20.95 22.26
C ARG A 386 -10.10 21.04 23.46
N ARG A 387 -8.80 21.21 23.24
CA ARG A 387 -7.82 21.41 24.33
C ARG A 387 -8.07 22.70 25.10
N GLN A 388 -8.38 23.79 24.40
CA GLN A 388 -8.73 25.05 25.03
C GLN A 388 -9.99 24.94 25.89
N ALA A 389 -10.98 24.15 25.44
CA ALA A 389 -12.18 23.89 26.24
C ALA A 389 -11.86 23.13 27.54
N ILE A 390 -11.01 22.09 27.48
CA ILE A 390 -10.56 21.35 28.66
C ILE A 390 -9.84 22.26 29.66
N VAL A 391 -8.93 23.11 29.17
CA VAL A 391 -8.19 24.06 30.03
C VAL A 391 -9.12 25.11 30.63
N ALA A 392 -10.11 25.59 29.86
CA ALA A 392 -11.09 26.55 30.35
C ALA A 392 -12.04 25.94 31.40
N GLU A 393 -12.38 24.67 31.26
CA GLU A 393 -13.16 23.91 32.25
C GLU A 393 -12.37 23.75 33.55
N ALA A 394 -11.11 23.30 33.47
CA ALA A 394 -10.24 23.17 34.64
C ALA A 394 -9.98 24.51 35.36
N ASP A 395 -9.83 25.61 34.61
CA ASP A 395 -9.74 26.96 35.19
C ASP A 395 -11.03 27.35 35.91
N ALA A 396 -12.19 27.07 35.31
CA ALA A 396 -13.48 27.35 35.93
C ALA A 396 -13.68 26.57 37.24
N GLU A 397 -13.31 25.28 37.26
CA GLU A 397 -13.35 24.43 38.45
C GLU A 397 -12.41 24.97 39.56
N PHE A 398 -11.17 25.32 39.21
CA PHE A 398 -10.22 25.90 40.18
C PHE A 398 -10.79 27.14 40.88
N TRP A 399 -11.38 28.07 40.11
CA TRP A 399 -11.97 29.27 40.70
C TRP A 399 -13.21 28.98 41.54
N ALA A 400 -14.02 27.98 41.15
CA ALA A 400 -15.19 27.58 41.93
C ALA A 400 -14.81 26.94 43.28
N GLU A 401 -13.73 26.16 43.32
CA GLU A 401 -13.31 25.42 44.52
C GLU A 401 -12.33 26.18 45.43
N SER A 402 -11.55 27.11 44.88
CA SER A 402 -10.50 27.82 45.64
C SER A 402 -11.00 28.72 46.77
N GLY A 403 -12.28 29.09 46.76
CA GLY A 403 -12.86 30.07 47.69
C GLY A 403 -12.30 31.50 47.52
N MET A 404 -11.50 31.75 46.48
CA MET A 404 -10.93 33.06 46.16
C MET A 404 -11.80 33.80 45.13
N PRO A 405 -11.99 35.12 45.25
CA PRO A 405 -12.71 35.88 44.24
C PRO A 405 -11.91 35.92 42.93
N ARG A 406 -12.52 35.44 41.84
CA ARG A 406 -11.94 35.50 40.48
C ARG A 406 -11.76 36.97 40.06
N PRO A 407 -10.55 37.39 39.62
CA PRO A 407 -10.32 38.73 39.09
C PRO A 407 -11.19 39.05 37.87
N ALA A 408 -11.60 40.32 37.73
CA ALA A 408 -12.52 40.75 36.66
C ALA A 408 -11.90 40.67 35.26
N ASP A 409 -10.58 40.73 35.17
CA ASP A 409 -9.76 40.63 33.96
C ASP A 409 -9.19 39.22 33.73
N HIS A 410 -9.56 38.23 34.56
CA HIS A 410 -9.03 36.87 34.46
C HIS A 410 -9.53 36.15 33.20
N GLN A 411 -8.60 35.87 32.30
CA GLN A 411 -8.81 35.01 31.15
C GLN A 411 -8.29 33.60 31.45
N PRO A 412 -9.01 32.54 31.04
CA PRO A 412 -8.50 31.18 31.17
C PRO A 412 -7.12 31.08 30.51
N PRO A 413 -6.19 30.30 31.09
CA PRO A 413 -4.88 30.10 30.48
C PRO A 413 -5.03 29.57 29.05
N LYS A 414 -4.19 30.06 28.15
CA LYS A 414 -4.15 29.54 26.78
C LYS A 414 -3.62 28.12 26.84
N ALA A 415 -4.38 27.17 26.30
CA ALA A 415 -3.93 25.79 26.21
C ALA A 415 -2.61 25.74 25.44
N PRO A 416 -1.58 25.08 25.97
CA PRO A 416 -0.30 24.98 25.29
C PRO A 416 -0.52 24.32 23.94
N GLU A 417 -0.07 24.98 22.88
CA GLU A 417 -0.04 24.36 21.57
C GLU A 417 0.95 23.19 21.62
N PRO A 418 0.59 22.03 21.05
CA PRO A 418 1.54 20.95 20.97
C PRO A 418 2.77 21.45 20.20
N PRO A 419 3.99 21.20 20.69
CA PRO A 419 5.22 21.66 20.04
C PRO A 419 5.31 21.15 18.59
N LEU A 420 4.67 20.01 18.31
CA LEU A 420 4.40 19.51 16.97
C LEU A 420 2.98 18.96 16.88
N PRO A 421 2.15 19.39 15.91
CA PRO A 421 0.92 18.71 15.61
C PRO A 421 1.25 17.30 15.08
N GLY A 422 0.64 16.27 15.68
CA GLY A 422 0.72 14.91 15.15
C GLY A 422 0.11 14.80 13.75
N PRO A 423 0.30 13.66 13.07
CA PRO A 423 -0.30 13.44 11.76
C PRO A 423 -1.83 13.50 11.85
N THR A 424 -2.47 14.12 10.87
CA THR A 424 -3.94 14.15 10.75
C THR A 424 -4.48 12.77 10.44
N LYS A 425 -5.79 12.56 10.64
CA LYS A 425 -6.45 11.30 10.25
C LYS A 425 -6.19 10.91 8.79
N ARG A 426 -6.19 11.90 7.91
CA ARG A 426 -5.88 11.71 6.48
C ARG A 426 -4.43 11.27 6.27
N GLN A 427 -3.47 11.98 6.86
CA GLN A 427 -2.04 11.62 6.77
C GLN A 427 -1.76 10.21 7.32
N LEU A 428 -2.45 9.81 8.39
CA LEU A 428 -2.39 8.45 8.93
C LEU A 428 -2.96 7.42 7.95
N ALA A 429 -4.14 7.71 7.36
CA ALA A 429 -4.77 6.83 6.37
C ALA A 429 -3.90 6.67 5.10
N ASP A 430 -3.26 7.74 4.67
CA ASP A 430 -2.33 7.75 3.52
C ASP A 430 -0.93 7.23 3.88
N SER A 431 -0.65 7.02 5.18
CA SER A 431 0.68 6.72 5.71
C SER A 431 1.75 7.68 5.18
N ASP A 432 1.40 8.96 5.03
CA ASP A 432 2.22 10.03 4.47
C ASP A 432 2.49 11.10 5.53
N PHE A 433 3.55 10.88 6.32
CA PHE A 433 3.99 11.82 7.34
C PHE A 433 5.49 11.72 7.63
N ASN A 434 6.09 12.87 7.94
CA ASN A 434 7.51 13.01 8.18
C ASN A 434 7.80 13.00 9.70
N LEU A 435 8.45 11.93 10.18
CA LEU A 435 8.85 11.81 11.59
C LEU A 435 10.14 12.57 11.91
N ALA A 436 10.95 12.93 10.91
CA ALA A 436 12.19 13.68 11.13
C ALA A 436 11.90 15.10 11.64
N ALA A 437 10.86 15.76 11.10
CA ALA A 437 10.40 17.03 11.63
C ALA A 437 9.94 16.90 13.10
N MET A 438 9.30 15.78 13.43
CA MET A 438 8.85 15.49 14.80
C MET A 438 10.02 15.24 15.77
N ASP A 439 11.00 14.46 15.34
CA ASP A 439 12.21 14.19 16.11
C ASP A 439 13.02 15.47 16.37
N ALA A 440 13.22 16.29 15.32
CA ALA A 440 13.98 17.53 15.42
C ALA A 440 13.34 18.52 16.41
N ALA A 441 12.03 18.74 16.35
CA ALA A 441 11.38 19.66 17.28
C ALA A 441 11.24 19.08 18.69
N THR A 442 11.14 17.75 18.84
CA THR A 442 11.24 17.12 20.17
C THR A 442 12.60 17.38 20.81
N LYS A 443 13.69 17.20 20.04
CA LYS A 443 15.06 17.52 20.50
C LYS A 443 15.21 19.00 20.85
N ALA A 444 14.63 19.90 20.05
CA ALA A 444 14.64 21.34 20.32
C ALA A 444 13.90 21.69 21.63
N LEU A 445 12.74 21.07 21.87
CA LEU A 445 11.98 21.27 23.10
C LEU A 445 12.74 20.76 24.33
N ILE A 446 13.38 19.60 24.24
CA ILE A 446 14.21 19.05 25.31
C ILE A 446 15.32 20.06 25.65
N ALA A 447 16.06 20.53 24.64
CA ALA A 447 17.14 21.50 24.84
C ALA A 447 16.62 22.81 25.46
N GLN A 448 15.46 23.30 25.03
CA GLN A 448 14.84 24.50 25.61
C GLN A 448 14.44 24.29 27.07
N THR A 449 13.86 23.13 27.40
CA THR A 449 13.42 22.79 28.75
C THR A 449 14.63 22.61 29.68
N GLU A 450 15.70 21.99 29.20
CA GLU A 450 16.97 21.88 29.95
C GLU A 450 17.58 23.25 30.23
N ALA A 451 17.57 24.16 29.23
CA ALA A 451 18.05 25.52 29.41
C ALA A 451 17.19 26.29 30.44
N GLN A 452 15.86 26.22 30.34
CA GLN A 452 14.95 26.84 31.31
C GLN A 452 15.13 26.28 32.72
N ALA A 453 15.27 24.95 32.86
CA ALA A 453 15.50 24.31 34.13
C ALA A 453 16.85 24.73 34.74
N ALA A 454 17.89 24.92 33.92
CA ALA A 454 19.17 25.44 34.37
C ALA A 454 19.05 26.89 34.86
N THR A 455 18.29 27.73 34.15
CA THR A 455 17.99 29.12 34.57
C THR A 455 17.21 29.14 35.89
N MET A 456 16.11 28.39 36.01
CA MET A 456 15.33 28.29 37.25
C MET A 456 16.16 27.79 38.42
N ARG A 457 17.05 26.80 38.20
CA ARG A 457 17.97 26.33 39.26
C ARG A 457 18.96 27.42 39.68
N ALA A 458 19.48 28.20 38.74
CA ALA A 458 20.37 29.32 39.04
C ALA A 458 19.64 30.42 39.82
N GLU A 459 18.40 30.75 39.43
CA GLU A 459 17.54 31.71 40.13
C GLU A 459 17.19 31.25 41.54
N LEU A 460 16.80 29.97 41.71
CA LEU A 460 16.55 29.37 43.02
C LEU A 460 17.80 29.38 43.90
N ALA A 461 18.97 29.05 43.35
CA ALA A 461 20.22 29.09 44.08
C ALA A 461 20.60 30.52 44.51
N ALA A 462 20.36 31.52 43.65
CA ALA A 462 20.58 32.93 43.97
C ALA A 462 19.61 33.41 45.06
N ALA A 463 18.31 33.12 44.92
CA ALA A 463 17.31 33.45 45.93
C ALA A 463 17.59 32.76 47.28
N GLN A 464 18.09 31.53 47.25
CA GLN A 464 18.47 30.79 48.46
C GLN A 464 19.74 31.35 49.13
N ALA A 465 20.66 31.94 48.35
CA ALA A 465 21.82 32.65 48.90
C ALA A 465 21.47 34.01 49.53
N GLU A 466 20.36 34.63 49.12
CA GLU A 466 19.83 35.86 49.73
C GLU A 466 19.01 35.60 51.00
N LEU A 467 18.58 34.36 51.25
CA LEU A 467 17.93 34.00 52.50
C LEU A 467 18.92 34.12 53.67
N PRO A 468 18.52 34.70 54.81
CA PRO A 468 19.35 34.72 56.00
C PRO A 468 19.73 33.28 56.39
N PRO A 469 20.95 33.05 56.93
CA PRO A 469 21.35 31.73 57.37
C PRO A 469 20.27 31.19 58.32
N PRO A 470 19.86 29.91 58.18
CA PRO A 470 18.88 29.33 59.07
C PRO A 470 19.33 29.60 60.51
N PRO A 471 18.42 30.04 61.41
CA PRO A 471 18.79 30.37 62.77
C PRO A 471 19.58 29.20 63.35
N ALA A 472 20.73 29.50 63.98
CA ALA A 472 21.54 28.47 64.61
C ALA A 472 20.66 27.70 65.59
N ILE A 473 20.35 26.46 65.24
CA ILE A 473 19.58 25.57 66.10
C ILE A 473 20.51 25.21 67.25
N ASP A 474 20.24 25.75 68.44
CA ASP A 474 20.84 25.26 69.67
C ASP A 474 20.20 23.90 69.98
N PRO A 475 20.91 22.77 69.82
CA PRO A 475 20.33 21.44 70.00
C PRO A 475 19.83 21.22 71.42
N LEU A 476 20.38 21.95 72.40
CA LEU A 476 19.94 21.86 73.78
C LEU A 476 18.62 22.61 73.98
N ALA A 477 18.52 23.83 73.46
CA ALA A 477 17.29 24.63 73.53
C ALA A 477 16.14 24.00 72.71
N GLU A 478 16.43 23.40 71.57
CA GLU A 478 15.42 22.73 70.74
C GLU A 478 14.95 21.43 71.40
N ARG A 479 15.88 20.66 72.00
CA ARG A 479 15.54 19.49 72.81
C ARG A 479 14.70 19.87 74.04
N GLU A 480 15.05 20.97 74.71
CA GLU A 480 14.27 21.51 75.83
C GLU A 480 12.89 22.01 75.38
N ALA A 481 12.77 22.65 74.22
CA ALA A 481 11.49 23.08 73.66
C ALA A 481 10.61 21.89 73.25
N VAL A 482 11.19 20.84 72.66
CA VAL A 482 10.50 19.59 72.33
C VAL A 482 10.06 18.86 73.60
N TYR A 483 10.92 18.77 74.63
CA TYR A 483 10.52 18.20 75.92
C TYR A 483 9.46 19.04 76.63
N ALA A 484 9.58 20.37 76.62
CA ALA A 484 8.58 21.27 77.19
C ALA A 484 7.23 21.08 76.50
N ARG A 485 7.21 20.96 75.17
CA ARG A 485 6.00 20.70 74.38
C ARG A 485 5.44 19.29 74.58
N ALA A 486 6.30 18.29 74.78
CA ALA A 486 5.91 16.93 75.11
C ALA A 486 5.37 16.79 76.55
N CYS A 487 5.72 17.73 77.44
CA CYS A 487 5.17 17.85 78.79
C CYS A 487 3.85 18.65 78.85
N VAL A 488 3.39 19.21 77.73
CA VAL A 488 2.05 19.80 77.64
C VAL A 488 1.04 18.69 77.33
N PRO A 489 0.00 18.50 78.15
CA PRO A 489 -1.09 17.58 77.84
C PRO A 489 -1.66 17.86 76.43
N ALA A 490 -1.89 16.82 75.62
CA ALA A 490 -2.31 16.98 74.23
C ALA A 490 -3.57 17.84 74.03
N VAL A 491 -4.42 17.93 75.05
CA VAL A 491 -5.63 18.78 75.07
C VAL A 491 -5.32 20.28 75.03
N ASP A 492 -4.20 20.71 75.60
CA ASP A 492 -3.80 22.12 75.68
C ASP A 492 -3.05 22.58 74.42
N LEU A 493 -2.69 21.66 73.53
CA LEU A 493 -2.05 21.93 72.23
C LEU A 493 -3.06 22.08 71.09
N LEU A 494 -4.34 21.80 71.34
CA LEU A 494 -5.41 22.02 70.38
C LEU A 494 -5.80 23.50 70.38
N PRO A 495 -6.06 24.13 69.21
CA PRO A 495 -6.62 25.47 69.19
C PRO A 495 -7.95 25.47 69.96
N ALA A 496 -8.19 26.52 70.76
CA ALA A 496 -9.39 26.62 71.59
C ALA A 496 -10.64 26.41 70.73
N VAL A 497 -11.27 25.25 70.88
CA VAL A 497 -12.55 24.95 70.25
C VAL A 497 -13.55 25.89 70.89
N ALA A 498 -13.99 26.91 70.15
CA ALA A 498 -15.12 27.73 70.53
C ALA A 498 -16.28 26.79 70.88
N ALA A 499 -16.85 26.96 72.08
CA ALA A 499 -17.84 26.09 72.69
C ALA A 499 -18.82 25.51 71.64
N ALA A 500 -18.63 24.25 71.28
CA ALA A 500 -19.62 23.49 70.56
C ALA A 500 -20.74 23.18 71.56
N THR A 501 -21.85 23.90 71.42
CA THR A 501 -23.14 23.61 72.04
C THR A 501 -23.44 22.11 71.90
N PRO A 502 -23.80 21.38 72.97
CA PRO A 502 -24.16 19.99 72.82
C PRO A 502 -25.49 19.90 72.07
N LEU A 503 -25.44 19.54 70.78
CA LEU A 503 -26.60 19.01 70.06
C LEU A 503 -26.83 17.58 70.55
N VAL A 504 -27.47 17.47 71.72
CA VAL A 504 -28.12 16.23 72.10
C VAL A 504 -29.39 16.16 71.26
N ASP A 505 -29.34 15.30 70.23
CA ASP A 505 -30.49 15.00 69.40
C ASP A 505 -31.56 14.31 70.26
N ALA A 506 -32.78 14.87 70.29
CA ALA A 506 -33.86 14.39 71.14
C ALA A 506 -34.26 12.94 70.82
N ASP A 507 -33.94 12.48 69.62
CA ASP A 507 -34.21 11.12 69.14
C ASP A 507 -33.30 10.06 69.80
N ALA A 508 -32.10 10.45 70.26
CA ALA A 508 -31.19 9.52 70.95
C ALA A 508 -31.67 9.16 72.37
N LEU A 509 -32.33 10.11 73.06
CA LEU A 509 -32.95 9.88 74.38
C LEU A 509 -34.21 9.02 74.29
N ALA A 510 -34.97 9.13 73.19
CA ALA A 510 -36.14 8.30 72.95
C ALA A 510 -35.77 6.82 72.71
N LEU A 511 -34.63 6.58 72.05
CA LEU A 511 -34.14 5.22 71.78
C LEU A 511 -33.66 4.50 73.05
N THR A 512 -33.07 5.24 74.00
CA THR A 512 -32.59 4.66 75.27
C THR A 512 -33.76 4.26 76.18
N GLY A 513 -34.81 5.08 76.24
CA GLY A 513 -36.03 4.75 77.00
C GLY A 513 -36.81 3.55 76.44
N ALA A 514 -36.81 3.36 75.12
CA ALA A 514 -37.47 2.23 74.48
C ALA A 514 -36.72 0.89 74.70
N MET A 515 -35.39 0.93 74.79
CA MET A 515 -34.56 -0.26 75.06
C MET A 515 -34.66 -0.75 76.52
N GLU A 516 -34.77 0.15 77.49
CA GLU A 516 -34.94 -0.23 78.90
C GLU A 516 -36.32 -0.85 79.17
N ALA A 517 -37.37 -0.40 78.48
CA ALA A 517 -38.71 -0.99 78.57
C ALA A 517 -38.79 -2.39 77.92
N ALA A 518 -37.96 -2.68 76.91
CA ALA A 518 -37.89 -3.98 76.24
C ALA A 518 -37.05 -5.04 76.98
N ILE A 519 -36.26 -4.64 77.97
CA ILE A 519 -35.43 -5.55 78.80
C ILE A 519 -36.17 -5.92 80.11
N ALA A 520 -37.25 -5.22 80.46
CA ALA A 520 -38.04 -5.44 81.67
C ALA A 520 -39.39 -6.18 81.43
N ALA A 521 -39.66 -6.65 80.21
CA ALA A 521 -40.78 -7.53 79.84
C ALA A 521 -40.23 -8.83 79.26
#